data_AF-A0A7S3CJ81-F1
#
_entry.id   AF-A0A7S3CJ81-F1
#
_cell.length_a   1.000
_cell.length_b   1.000
_cell.length_c   1.000
_cell.angle_alpha   90.00
_cell.angle_beta   90.00
_cell.angle_gamma   90.00
#
_symmetry.space_group_name_H-M   'P 1'
#
loop_
_entity.id
_entity.type
_entity.pdbx_description
1 polymer ?
#
loop_
_entity_poly.entity_id
_entity_poly.type
_entity_poly.pdbx_seq_one_letter_code
_entity_poly.pdbx_strand_id
1 'polypeptide(L)'
;MEFLAVTGVEDKLQDHVLETIEKFRSAGIQVWMLTGDKIETAKCIAIATGMNNRQEGVHEIRGENFTKGSFYIKDSIESFDKTNKNKTMLMIDGQALAMITANQELTTRFFQAATTAKSVCVCRCSPTQKALVARYIKEYTKKRIACVGDGGNDVAMIQEADVGLGIVGKEGMQASLASDFSLIQFSHLKELILWHGRMSYQRSAKLSQFIIHRGMIISFIQAIFTMIFFSVTIPIYNGYLILGYSTVYTSLPVFSLVLDEDVDREICLKFPILYQTLQDGRSLNIKTFLIWTWKSIYQASIIMFLAVILFNDSFVIIMSITFTTLICIEFLNVIQEVTTVRRKMVVSIVGSLIVYVLTIIFFNTMFQMSAFDLEFVVKVGIITFASWVPVWGIKKMVEWLDPNAVMKVRKSEYK
;
A
#
# COMPACT_ATOMS: atom_id res chain seq x y z
N MET A 1 39.76 39.00 -27.89
CA MET A 1 38.30 38.84 -28.07
C MET A 1 37.62 39.96 -27.30
N GLU A 2 36.64 40.65 -27.88
CA GLU A 2 35.76 41.60 -27.17
C GLU A 2 34.44 40.90 -26.78
N PHE A 3 33.96 41.20 -25.57
CA PHE A 3 32.70 40.67 -25.06
C PHE A 3 31.52 41.47 -25.63
N LEU A 4 30.61 40.79 -26.33
CA LEU A 4 29.46 41.41 -27.01
C LEU A 4 28.17 41.35 -26.18
N ALA A 5 27.78 40.18 -25.70
CA ALA A 5 26.53 39.97 -24.96
C ALA A 5 26.51 38.65 -24.17
N VAL A 6 25.55 38.51 -23.24
CA VAL A 6 25.15 37.25 -22.62
C VAL A 6 23.79 36.84 -23.15
N THR A 7 23.63 35.57 -23.51
CA THR A 7 22.33 34.97 -23.82
C THR A 7 22.03 33.87 -22.80
N GLY A 8 20.78 33.79 -22.32
CA GLY A 8 20.30 32.69 -21.49
C GLY A 8 19.26 31.88 -22.25
N VAL A 9 19.45 30.56 -22.31
CA VAL A 9 18.45 29.63 -22.84
C VAL A 9 17.94 28.80 -21.67
N GLU A 10 16.62 28.79 -21.49
CA GLU A 10 15.97 27.97 -20.48
C GLU A 10 15.46 26.68 -21.11
N ASP A 11 15.81 25.56 -20.51
CA ASP A 11 15.23 24.27 -20.86
C ASP A 11 13.86 24.14 -20.20
N LYS A 12 12.81 24.07 -21.03
CA LYS A 12 11.43 24.18 -20.56
C LYS A 12 10.97 22.84 -20.00
N LEU A 13 10.66 22.82 -18.70
CA LEU A 13 10.03 21.68 -18.04
C LEU A 13 8.61 21.42 -18.56
N GLN A 14 8.16 20.17 -18.43
CA GLN A 14 6.74 19.86 -18.56
C GLN A 14 5.91 20.60 -17.50
N ASP A 15 4.61 20.74 -17.76
CA ASP A 15 3.71 21.43 -16.87
C ASP A 15 3.67 20.76 -15.48
N HIS A 16 3.65 21.57 -14.42
CA HIS A 16 3.50 21.13 -13.03
C HIS A 16 4.56 20.15 -12.49
N VAL A 17 5.75 20.05 -13.10
CA VAL A 17 6.84 19.19 -12.57
C VAL A 17 7.26 19.61 -11.17
N LEU A 18 7.48 20.91 -10.94
CA LEU A 18 7.85 21.46 -9.63
C LEU A 18 6.84 21.06 -8.54
N GLU A 19 5.55 21.35 -8.77
CA GLU A 19 4.46 21.02 -7.83
C GLU A 19 4.41 19.50 -7.53
N THR A 20 4.67 18.67 -8.54
CA THR A 20 4.69 17.21 -8.42
C THR A 20 5.82 16.73 -7.49
N ILE A 21 7.03 17.24 -7.70
CA ILE A 21 8.19 16.90 -6.86
C ILE A 21 8.01 17.41 -5.43
N GLU A 22 7.49 18.62 -5.24
CA GLU A 22 7.20 19.16 -3.91
C GLU A 22 6.18 18.31 -3.15
N LYS A 23 5.12 17.84 -3.83
CA LYS A 23 4.13 16.93 -3.24
C LYS A 23 4.75 15.58 -2.86
N PHE A 24 5.63 15.02 -3.69
CA PHE A 24 6.37 13.80 -3.35
C PHE A 24 7.27 13.98 -2.13
N ARG A 25 8.01 15.08 -2.07
CA ARG A 25 8.85 15.38 -0.90
C ARG A 25 8.00 15.56 0.37
N SER A 26 6.86 16.23 0.26
CA SER A 26 5.90 16.39 1.37
C SER A 26 5.24 15.08 1.78
N ALA A 27 5.12 14.11 0.87
CA ALA A 27 4.68 12.75 1.14
C ALA A 27 5.79 11.84 1.71
N GLY A 28 6.99 12.36 1.93
CA GLY A 28 8.14 11.59 2.41
C GLY A 28 8.80 10.71 1.34
N ILE A 29 8.57 10.98 0.05
CA ILE A 29 9.20 10.27 -1.06
C ILE A 29 10.50 11.00 -1.42
N GLN A 30 11.62 10.27 -1.42
CA GLN A 30 12.92 10.78 -1.87
C GLN A 30 13.00 10.71 -3.40
N VAL A 31 13.38 11.81 -4.04
CA VAL A 31 13.48 11.93 -5.50
C VAL A 31 14.96 11.99 -5.91
N TRP A 32 15.35 11.12 -6.84
CA TRP A 32 16.68 11.06 -7.42
C TRP A 32 16.57 11.35 -8.92
N MET A 33 17.51 12.14 -9.45
CA MET A 33 17.58 12.48 -10.87
C MET A 33 18.73 11.72 -11.52
N LEU A 34 18.47 11.00 -12.60
CA LEU A 34 19.47 10.24 -13.35
C LEU A 34 19.47 10.70 -14.81
N THR A 35 20.45 11.51 -15.19
CA THR A 35 20.52 12.13 -16.53
C THR A 35 21.81 11.78 -17.27
N GLY A 36 21.72 11.75 -18.61
CA GLY A 36 22.87 11.69 -19.50
C GLY A 36 23.58 13.05 -19.68
N ASP A 37 22.99 14.13 -19.17
CA ASP A 37 23.50 15.49 -19.37
C ASP A 37 24.72 15.83 -18.51
N LYS A 38 25.34 16.96 -18.85
CA LYS A 38 26.42 17.57 -18.07
C LYS A 38 25.89 18.07 -16.72
N ILE A 39 26.79 18.15 -15.74
CA ILE A 39 26.50 18.57 -14.37
C ILE A 39 25.88 19.97 -14.35
N GLU A 40 26.37 20.89 -15.18
CA GLU A 40 25.91 22.27 -15.23
C GLU A 40 24.43 22.35 -15.65
N THR A 41 24.04 21.59 -16.68
CA THR A 41 22.64 21.49 -17.13
C THR A 41 21.77 20.84 -16.06
N ALA A 42 22.22 19.72 -15.50
CA ALA A 42 21.50 18.99 -14.46
C ALA A 42 21.26 19.86 -13.21
N LYS A 43 22.22 20.72 -12.85
CA LYS A 43 22.09 21.67 -11.75
C LYS A 43 21.01 22.72 -12.02
N CYS A 44 20.92 23.24 -13.25
CA CYS A 44 19.85 24.15 -13.64
C CYS A 44 18.48 23.48 -13.54
N ILE A 45 18.34 22.25 -14.05
CA ILE A 45 17.09 21.47 -13.96
C ILE A 45 16.74 21.15 -12.50
N ALA A 46 17.70 20.76 -11.67
CA ALA A 46 17.48 20.50 -10.24
C ALA A 46 16.95 21.73 -9.49
N ILE A 47 17.38 22.93 -9.88
CA ILE A 47 16.87 24.19 -9.32
C ILE A 47 15.46 24.47 -9.85
N ALA A 48 15.24 24.36 -11.16
CA ALA A 48 13.93 24.61 -11.78
C ALA A 48 12.84 23.65 -11.29
N THR A 49 13.22 22.42 -10.93
CA THR A 49 12.31 21.38 -10.43
C THR A 49 12.13 21.40 -8.91
N GLY A 50 12.82 22.29 -8.17
CA GLY A 50 12.70 22.40 -6.71
C GLY A 50 13.42 21.28 -5.93
N MET A 51 14.29 20.50 -6.60
CA MET A 51 15.14 19.51 -5.93
C MET A 51 16.25 20.17 -5.11
N ASN A 52 16.69 21.36 -5.52
CA ASN A 52 17.67 22.18 -4.80
C ASN A 52 17.29 23.67 -4.87
N ASN A 53 17.54 24.43 -3.80
CA ASN A 53 17.36 25.89 -3.82
C ASN A 53 18.65 26.59 -4.26
N ARG A 54 18.53 27.78 -4.87
CA ARG A 54 19.71 28.58 -5.30
C ARG A 54 20.67 28.94 -4.16
N GLN A 55 20.16 29.02 -2.93
CA GLN A 55 20.94 29.37 -1.74
C GLN A 55 21.56 28.15 -1.05
N GLU A 56 21.20 26.93 -1.47
CA GLU A 56 21.68 25.71 -0.86
C GLU A 56 22.95 25.20 -1.54
N GLY A 57 23.84 24.64 -0.72
CA GLY A 57 25.09 24.05 -1.19
C GLY A 57 24.86 22.79 -2.03
N VAL A 58 25.76 22.57 -2.99
CA VAL A 58 25.84 21.34 -3.78
C VAL A 58 27.18 20.69 -3.50
N HIS A 59 27.17 19.40 -3.16
CA HIS A 59 28.38 18.60 -3.02
C HIS A 59 28.61 17.82 -4.31
N GLU A 60 29.67 18.16 -5.04
CA GLU A 60 29.95 17.61 -6.37
C GLU A 60 31.10 16.58 -6.28
N ILE A 61 30.85 15.36 -6.78
CA ILE A 61 31.83 14.30 -6.91
C ILE A 61 32.07 14.06 -8.41
N ARG A 62 33.19 14.57 -8.93
CA ARG A 62 33.51 14.56 -10.38
C ARG A 62 34.70 13.66 -10.70
N GLY A 63 34.54 12.68 -11.58
CA GLY A 63 35.57 11.73 -12.01
C GLY A 63 36.86 12.38 -12.52
N GLU A 64 36.79 13.59 -13.08
CA GLU A 64 37.96 14.33 -13.58
C GLU A 64 38.96 14.72 -12.46
N ASN A 65 38.49 14.89 -11.22
CA ASN A 65 39.33 15.18 -10.05
C ASN A 65 40.13 13.95 -9.56
N PHE A 66 39.98 12.80 -10.22
CA PHE A 66 40.41 11.49 -9.72
C PHE A 66 41.79 11.07 -10.25
N THR A 67 42.48 11.93 -10.98
CA THR A 67 43.94 11.81 -11.19
C THR A 67 44.72 11.76 -9.87
N LYS A 68 44.08 12.07 -8.73
CA LYS A 68 44.59 11.98 -7.35
C LYS A 68 44.35 10.64 -6.64
N GLY A 69 43.72 9.64 -7.28
CA GLY A 69 43.53 8.29 -6.75
C GLY A 69 42.26 8.07 -5.89
N SER A 70 42.03 6.81 -5.47
CA SER A 70 40.83 6.35 -4.74
C SER A 70 40.63 7.00 -3.36
N PHE A 71 41.69 7.57 -2.78
CA PHE A 71 41.66 8.29 -1.51
C PHE A 71 40.74 9.53 -1.56
N TYR A 72 40.74 10.26 -2.69
CA TYR A 72 39.89 11.43 -2.87
C TYR A 72 38.39 11.11 -2.83
N ILE A 73 37.99 9.93 -3.33
CA ILE A 73 36.59 9.48 -3.31
C ILE A 73 36.15 9.27 -1.87
N LYS A 74 36.97 8.56 -1.11
CA LYS A 74 36.70 8.24 0.29
C LYS A 74 36.58 9.54 1.09
N ASP A 75 37.51 10.47 0.92
CA ASP A 75 37.47 11.79 1.56
C ASP A 75 36.26 12.62 1.12
N SER A 76 35.86 12.54 -0.16
CA SER A 76 34.69 13.25 -0.69
C SER A 76 33.39 12.70 -0.13
N ILE A 77 33.29 11.37 0.06
CA ILE A 77 32.15 10.73 0.72
C ILE A 77 32.14 11.07 2.21
N GLU A 78 33.29 11.00 2.89
CA GLU A 78 33.41 11.30 4.32
C GLU A 78 33.18 12.79 4.63
N SER A 79 33.61 13.70 3.74
CA SER A 79 33.30 15.13 3.86
C SER A 79 31.81 15.39 3.67
N PHE A 80 31.17 14.72 2.69
CA PHE A 80 29.71 14.77 2.55
C PHE A 80 29.02 14.27 3.82
N ASP A 81 29.52 13.18 4.40
CA ASP A 81 29.02 12.56 5.62
C ASP A 81 29.06 13.50 6.84
N LYS A 82 30.12 14.33 6.92
CA LYS A 82 30.32 15.35 7.96
C LYS A 82 29.49 16.63 7.73
N THR A 83 29.17 16.98 6.49
CA THR A 83 28.25 18.09 6.18
C THR A 83 26.81 17.77 6.56
N ASN A 84 25.99 18.82 6.69
CA ASN A 84 24.56 18.69 7.02
C ASN A 84 23.78 18.08 5.84
N LYS A 85 23.80 16.75 5.71
CA LYS A 85 23.25 15.97 4.59
C LYS A 85 21.81 16.31 4.21
N ASN A 86 21.01 16.72 5.19
CA ASN A 86 19.61 17.07 5.01
C ASN A 86 19.40 18.42 4.29
N LYS A 87 20.47 19.20 4.08
CA LYS A 87 20.43 20.53 3.47
C LYS A 87 21.23 20.65 2.16
N THR A 88 22.00 19.63 1.80
CA THR A 88 22.93 19.67 0.66
C THR A 88 22.49 18.65 -0.40
N MET A 89 22.42 19.08 -1.66
CA MET A 89 22.22 18.19 -2.79
C MET A 89 23.54 17.47 -3.12
N LEU A 90 23.48 16.15 -3.35
CA LEU A 90 24.62 15.37 -3.82
C LEU A 90 24.59 15.25 -5.35
N MET A 91 25.65 15.69 -6.02
CA MET A 91 25.82 15.52 -7.47
C MET A 91 27.03 14.65 -7.76
N ILE A 92 26.88 13.68 -8.65
CA ILE A 92 27.96 12.77 -9.05
C ILE A 92 27.91 12.54 -10.55
N ASP A 93 29.07 12.41 -11.22
CA ASP A 93 29.12 12.01 -12.63
C ASP A 93 29.25 10.50 -12.84
N GLY A 94 28.90 10.03 -14.04
CA GLY A 94 28.96 8.62 -14.40
C GLY A 94 30.37 8.02 -14.30
N GLN A 95 31.44 8.81 -14.46
CA GLN A 95 32.81 8.35 -14.31
C GLN A 95 33.15 8.06 -12.83
N ALA A 96 32.82 8.99 -11.93
CA ALA A 96 32.95 8.78 -10.49
C ALA A 96 32.10 7.60 -10.02
N LEU A 97 30.86 7.49 -10.51
CA LEU A 97 29.99 6.38 -10.18
C LEU A 97 30.61 5.03 -10.58
N ALA A 98 31.13 4.91 -11.81
CA ALA A 98 31.78 3.68 -12.27
C ALA A 98 32.93 3.26 -11.34
N MET A 99 33.77 4.22 -10.92
CA MET A 99 34.88 3.96 -10.01
C MET A 99 34.42 3.56 -8.60
N ILE A 100 33.39 4.22 -8.06
CA ILE A 100 32.78 3.82 -6.78
C ILE A 100 32.28 2.39 -6.86
N THR A 101 31.58 2.05 -7.94
CA THR A 101 30.95 0.74 -8.13
C THR A 101 31.94 -0.39 -8.37
N ALA A 102 33.18 -0.07 -8.76
CA ALA A 102 34.26 -1.05 -8.92
C ALA A 102 34.79 -1.57 -7.57
N ASN A 103 34.51 -0.91 -6.45
CA ASN A 103 34.94 -1.33 -5.11
C ASN A 103 33.74 -1.45 -4.16
N GLN A 104 33.46 -2.67 -3.70
CA GLN A 104 32.32 -2.99 -2.85
C GLN A 104 32.26 -2.17 -1.54
N GLU A 105 33.41 -1.82 -0.95
CA GLU A 105 33.45 -0.98 0.26
C GLU A 105 33.01 0.45 -0.06
N LEU A 106 33.50 1.02 -1.16
CA LEU A 106 33.13 2.37 -1.60
C LEU A 106 31.68 2.44 -2.04
N THR A 107 31.18 1.43 -2.76
CA THR A 107 29.77 1.29 -3.12
C THR A 107 28.90 1.38 -1.87
N THR A 108 29.23 0.60 -0.84
CA THR A 108 28.46 0.57 0.41
C THR A 108 28.44 1.91 1.11
N ARG A 109 29.61 2.54 1.29
CA ARG A 109 29.71 3.85 1.94
C ARG A 109 28.98 4.93 1.15
N PHE A 110 29.10 4.91 -0.17
CA PHE A 110 28.46 5.90 -1.04
C PHE A 110 26.94 5.81 -0.94
N PHE A 111 26.35 4.63 -1.14
CA PHE A 111 24.88 4.49 -1.08
C PHE A 111 24.33 4.72 0.33
N GLN A 112 25.08 4.38 1.38
CA GLN A 112 24.72 4.74 2.75
C GLN A 112 24.67 6.26 2.96
N ALA A 113 25.63 7.01 2.42
CA ALA A 113 25.64 8.46 2.51
C ALA A 113 24.57 9.11 1.60
N ALA A 114 24.48 8.67 0.35
CA ALA A 114 23.60 9.23 -0.67
C ALA A 114 22.10 9.04 -0.34
N THR A 115 21.72 7.93 0.29
CA THR A 115 20.31 7.69 0.72
C THR A 115 19.87 8.61 1.87
N THR A 116 20.81 9.24 2.56
CA THR A 116 20.54 10.25 3.60
C THR A 116 20.63 11.69 3.08
N ALA A 117 20.98 11.89 1.80
CA ALA A 117 21.02 13.21 1.19
C ALA A 117 19.61 13.81 1.04
N LYS A 118 19.53 15.14 0.98
CA LYS A 118 18.30 15.86 0.65
C LYS A 118 17.73 15.42 -0.71
N SER A 119 18.60 15.39 -1.71
CA SER A 119 18.33 14.99 -3.09
C SER A 119 19.65 14.56 -3.75
N VAL A 120 19.55 13.68 -4.74
CA VAL A 120 20.72 13.15 -5.46
C VAL A 120 20.51 13.33 -6.96
N CYS A 121 21.55 13.78 -7.66
CA CYS A 121 21.59 13.83 -9.11
C CYS A 121 22.83 13.12 -9.63
N VAL A 122 22.63 12.08 -10.44
CA VAL A 122 23.71 11.40 -11.16
C VAL A 122 23.67 11.90 -12.59
N CYS A 123 24.79 12.46 -13.05
CA CYS A 123 24.94 13.12 -14.35
C CYS A 123 25.81 12.27 -15.27
N ARG A 124 25.73 12.48 -16.60
CA ARG A 124 26.45 11.69 -17.61
C ARG A 124 26.32 10.17 -17.40
N CYS A 125 25.14 9.70 -17.00
CA CYS A 125 24.89 8.27 -16.80
C CYS A 125 24.70 7.55 -18.13
N SER A 126 25.32 6.38 -18.27
CA SER A 126 24.90 5.41 -19.28
C SER A 126 23.57 4.73 -18.89
N PRO A 127 22.82 4.17 -19.85
CA PRO A 127 21.62 3.36 -19.55
C PRO A 127 21.88 2.24 -18.53
N THR A 128 23.02 1.57 -18.65
CA THR A 128 23.45 0.50 -17.74
C THR A 128 23.71 1.02 -16.32
N GLN A 129 24.27 2.22 -16.18
CA GLN A 129 24.49 2.85 -14.88
C GLN A 129 23.18 3.25 -14.20
N LYS A 130 22.17 3.73 -14.95
CA LYS A 130 20.86 4.06 -14.38
C LYS A 130 20.22 2.83 -13.72
N ALA A 131 20.23 1.69 -14.42
CA ALA A 131 19.75 0.41 -13.90
C ALA A 131 20.52 -0.04 -12.64
N LEU A 132 21.84 0.09 -12.67
CA LEU A 132 22.71 -0.25 -11.55
C LEU A 132 22.46 0.63 -10.31
N VAL A 133 22.19 1.93 -10.48
CA VAL A 133 21.81 2.82 -9.38
C VAL A 133 20.47 2.38 -8.77
N ALA A 134 19.47 2.08 -9.59
CA ALA A 134 18.17 1.59 -9.12
C ALA A 134 18.33 0.30 -8.28
N ARG A 135 19.11 -0.66 -8.79
CA ARG A 135 19.41 -1.92 -8.09
C ARG A 135 20.09 -1.66 -6.74
N TYR A 136 21.13 -0.83 -6.68
CA TYR A 136 21.81 -0.58 -5.41
C TYR A 136 20.93 0.16 -4.40
N ILE A 137 20.12 1.14 -4.82
CA ILE A 137 19.17 1.80 -3.91
C ILE A 137 18.21 0.77 -3.29
N LYS A 138 17.69 -0.16 -4.09
CA LYS A 138 16.81 -1.24 -3.63
C LYS A 138 17.53 -2.17 -2.64
N GLU A 139 18.76 -2.58 -2.97
CA GLU A 139 19.55 -3.48 -2.13
C GLU A 139 19.95 -2.84 -0.79
N TYR A 140 20.32 -1.56 -0.74
CA TYR A 140 20.77 -0.88 0.47
C TYR A 140 19.62 -0.38 1.35
N THR A 141 18.59 0.24 0.75
CA THR A 141 17.48 0.79 1.53
C THR A 141 16.48 -0.28 1.98
N LYS A 142 16.41 -1.41 1.24
CA LYS A 142 15.33 -2.41 1.34
C LYS A 142 13.92 -1.79 1.23
N LYS A 143 13.83 -0.60 0.66
CA LYS A 143 12.57 0.11 0.39
C LYS A 143 12.10 -0.16 -1.04
N ARG A 144 10.85 0.19 -1.30
CA ARG A 144 10.29 0.15 -2.65
C ARG A 144 10.77 1.34 -3.45
N ILE A 145 11.18 1.08 -4.69
CA ILE A 145 11.61 2.12 -5.63
C ILE A 145 10.66 2.18 -6.82
N ALA A 146 10.44 3.39 -7.33
CA ALA A 146 9.75 3.62 -8.58
C ALA A 146 10.68 4.38 -9.53
N CYS A 147 10.78 3.91 -10.77
CA CYS A 147 11.62 4.53 -11.79
C CYS A 147 10.75 5.08 -12.91
N VAL A 148 11.01 6.34 -13.28
CA VAL A 148 10.29 7.06 -14.32
C VAL A 148 11.23 7.31 -15.50
N GLY A 149 10.78 7.08 -16.73
CA GLY A 149 11.52 7.43 -17.94
C GLY A 149 10.63 7.52 -19.16
N ASP A 150 11.11 8.17 -20.21
CA ASP A 150 10.38 8.40 -21.46
C ASP A 150 11.03 7.76 -22.69
N GLY A 151 12.34 7.50 -22.63
CA GLY A 151 13.11 6.96 -23.75
C GLY A 151 13.62 5.53 -23.57
N GLY A 152 14.13 4.95 -24.67
CA GLY A 152 14.76 3.62 -24.66
C GLY A 152 15.94 3.48 -23.69
N ASN A 153 16.61 4.60 -23.36
CA ASN A 153 17.73 4.65 -22.41
C ASN A 153 17.32 4.36 -20.96
N ASP A 154 16.02 4.47 -20.65
CA ASP A 154 15.50 4.28 -19.30
C ASP A 154 14.86 2.91 -19.09
N VAL A 155 14.69 2.11 -20.16
CA VAL A 155 14.01 0.80 -20.11
C VAL A 155 14.63 -0.13 -19.07
N ALA A 156 15.97 -0.25 -19.06
CA ALA A 156 16.65 -1.09 -18.09
C ALA A 156 16.44 -0.61 -16.65
N MET A 157 16.43 0.71 -16.42
CA MET A 157 16.17 1.29 -15.10
C MET A 157 14.72 1.05 -14.64
N ILE A 158 13.76 1.21 -15.55
CA ILE A 158 12.33 0.98 -15.31
C ILE A 158 12.09 -0.48 -14.92
N GLN A 159 12.73 -1.43 -15.61
CA GLN A 159 12.58 -2.86 -15.35
C GLN A 159 13.24 -3.34 -14.04
N GLU A 160 14.28 -2.65 -13.57
CA GLU A 160 14.91 -2.96 -12.27
C GLU A 160 14.07 -2.49 -11.06
N ALA A 161 13.16 -1.54 -11.26
CA ALA A 161 12.35 -0.97 -10.19
C ALA A 161 11.29 -1.94 -9.64
N ASP A 162 10.72 -1.63 -8.47
CA ASP A 162 9.52 -2.34 -8.00
C ASP A 162 8.26 -1.87 -8.73
N VAL A 163 8.27 -0.61 -9.22
CA VAL A 163 7.22 -0.05 -10.08
C VAL A 163 7.89 0.74 -11.20
N GLY A 164 7.72 0.28 -12.43
CA GLY A 164 8.17 0.95 -13.64
C GLY A 164 7.12 1.93 -14.19
N LEU A 165 7.50 3.18 -14.42
CA LEU A 165 6.60 4.25 -14.87
C LEU A 165 7.12 4.85 -16.17
N GLY A 166 6.42 4.61 -17.28
CA GLY A 166 6.79 5.11 -18.59
C GLY A 166 6.02 6.38 -18.92
N ILE A 167 6.72 7.41 -19.37
CA ILE A 167 6.10 8.60 -19.96
C ILE A 167 6.09 8.43 -21.48
N VAL A 168 4.97 8.73 -22.13
CA VAL A 168 4.86 8.66 -23.59
C VAL A 168 5.72 9.78 -24.19
N GLY A 169 6.88 9.39 -24.70
CA GLY A 169 7.83 10.30 -25.38
C GLY A 169 7.32 10.76 -26.74
N LYS A 170 7.84 11.90 -27.22
CA LYS A 170 7.55 12.40 -28.57
C LYS A 170 8.28 11.61 -29.66
N GLU A 171 9.45 11.07 -29.34
CA GLU A 171 10.36 10.41 -30.29
C GLU A 171 10.19 8.88 -30.31
N GLY A 172 9.56 8.30 -29.29
CA GLY A 172 9.37 6.86 -29.17
C GLY A 172 8.58 6.48 -27.91
N MET A 173 8.04 5.26 -27.92
CA MET A 173 7.22 4.71 -26.82
C MET A 173 7.91 3.54 -26.09
N GLN A 174 9.23 3.34 -26.26
CA GLN A 174 9.91 2.16 -25.72
C GLN A 174 9.81 2.07 -24.19
N ALA A 175 10.02 3.19 -23.47
CA ALA A 175 9.86 3.23 -22.02
C ALA A 175 8.43 2.91 -21.60
N SER A 176 7.44 3.52 -22.27
CA SER A 176 6.01 3.31 -22.03
C SER A 176 5.56 1.86 -22.29
N LEU A 177 6.15 1.17 -23.27
CA LEU A 177 5.82 -0.22 -23.58
C LEU A 177 6.47 -1.20 -22.61
N ALA A 178 7.59 -0.81 -21.99
CA ALA A 178 8.34 -1.62 -21.05
C ALA A 178 7.98 -1.36 -19.57
N SER A 179 7.11 -0.39 -19.29
CA SER A 179 6.72 0.03 -17.94
C SER A 179 5.42 -0.63 -17.45
N ASP A 180 5.24 -0.73 -16.13
CA ASP A 180 3.98 -1.20 -15.52
C ASP A 180 2.82 -0.22 -15.75
N PHE A 181 3.11 1.09 -15.71
CA PHE A 181 2.14 2.14 -16.01
C PHE A 181 2.67 3.10 -17.08
N SER A 182 1.83 3.40 -18.07
CA SER A 182 2.07 4.41 -19.09
C SER A 182 1.32 5.70 -18.75
N LEU A 183 2.01 6.84 -18.76
CA LEU A 183 1.46 8.16 -18.50
C LEU A 183 1.82 9.13 -19.64
N ILE A 184 0.95 10.10 -19.91
CA ILE A 184 1.19 11.10 -20.95
C ILE A 184 2.17 12.19 -20.46
N GLN A 185 2.14 12.53 -19.18
CA GLN A 185 2.93 13.61 -18.58
C GLN A 185 3.44 13.24 -17.20
N PHE A 186 4.56 13.83 -16.80
CA PHE A 186 5.15 13.65 -15.46
C PHE A 186 4.19 14.10 -14.35
N SER A 187 3.39 15.14 -14.59
CA SER A 187 2.46 15.70 -13.60
C SER A 187 1.39 14.71 -13.13
N HIS A 188 1.06 13.70 -13.93
CA HIS A 188 0.08 12.67 -13.56
C HIS A 188 0.60 11.70 -12.50
N LEU A 189 1.92 11.66 -12.27
CA LEU A 189 2.52 10.81 -11.23
C LEU A 189 2.01 11.17 -9.83
N LYS A 190 1.74 12.46 -9.53
CA LYS A 190 1.22 12.87 -8.22
C LYS A 190 -0.12 12.20 -7.91
N GLU A 191 -0.97 12.04 -8.92
CA GLU A 191 -2.26 11.39 -8.77
C GLU A 191 -2.12 9.87 -8.70
N LEU A 192 -1.33 9.28 -9.60
CA LEU A 192 -1.08 7.85 -9.63
C LEU A 192 -0.51 7.35 -8.29
N ILE A 193 0.51 8.02 -7.75
CA ILE A 193 1.17 7.56 -6.53
C ILE A 193 0.37 7.96 -5.29
N LEU A 194 0.03 9.24 -5.12
CA LEU A 194 -0.53 9.72 -3.85
C LEU A 194 -1.98 9.29 -3.63
N TRP A 195 -2.78 9.21 -4.71
CA TRP A 195 -4.17 8.78 -4.61
C TRP A 195 -4.34 7.31 -4.97
N HIS A 196 -4.05 6.90 -6.22
CA HIS A 196 -4.28 5.51 -6.63
C HIS A 196 -3.40 4.52 -5.86
N GLY A 197 -2.12 4.85 -5.63
CA GLY A 197 -1.20 4.04 -4.84
C GLY A 197 -1.67 3.87 -3.39
N ARG A 198 -2.12 4.96 -2.76
CA ARG A 198 -2.73 4.91 -1.41
C ARG A 198 -3.97 4.03 -1.39
N MET A 199 -4.92 4.24 -2.30
CA MET A 199 -6.16 3.47 -2.36
C MET A 199 -5.85 1.99 -2.53
N SER A 200 -4.97 1.65 -3.48
CA SER A 200 -4.56 0.28 -3.74
C SER A 200 -3.98 -0.40 -2.50
N TYR A 201 -3.05 0.28 -1.81
CA TYR A 201 -2.45 -0.24 -0.57
C TYR A 201 -3.49 -0.44 0.54
N GLN A 202 -4.31 0.56 0.84
CA GLN A 202 -5.31 0.49 1.92
C GLN A 202 -6.39 -0.56 1.65
N ARG A 203 -6.93 -0.60 0.42
CA ARG A 203 -7.93 -1.59 0.01
C ARG A 203 -7.38 -3.00 0.08
N SER A 204 -6.19 -3.21 -0.46
CA SER A 204 -5.53 -4.53 -0.44
C SER A 204 -5.24 -4.99 0.98
N ALA A 205 -4.74 -4.10 1.84
CA ALA A 205 -4.46 -4.44 3.24
C ALA A 205 -5.72 -4.86 4.00
N LYS A 206 -6.81 -4.08 3.90
CA LYS A 206 -8.10 -4.41 4.52
C LYS A 206 -8.66 -5.72 3.95
N LEU A 207 -8.66 -5.87 2.63
CA LEU A 207 -9.15 -7.07 1.96
C LEU A 207 -8.39 -8.32 2.40
N SER A 208 -7.05 -8.28 2.41
CA SER A 208 -6.22 -9.40 2.84
C SER A 208 -6.52 -9.82 4.27
N GLN A 209 -6.58 -8.86 5.20
CA GLN A 209 -6.91 -9.14 6.59
C GLN A 209 -8.30 -9.74 6.75
N PHE A 210 -9.27 -9.22 6.01
CA PHE A 210 -10.63 -9.71 6.01
C PHE A 210 -10.73 -11.15 5.49
N ILE A 211 -10.05 -11.46 4.38
CA ILE A 211 -10.00 -12.83 3.82
C ILE A 211 -9.34 -13.81 4.79
N ILE A 212 -8.26 -13.38 5.48
CA ILE A 212 -7.60 -14.22 6.49
C ILE A 212 -8.58 -14.49 7.65
N HIS A 213 -9.26 -13.46 8.16
CA HIS A 213 -10.27 -13.63 9.21
C HIS A 213 -11.40 -14.58 8.80
N ARG A 214 -11.93 -14.38 7.59
CA ARG A 214 -13.00 -15.20 6.96
C ARG A 214 -12.64 -16.68 6.90
N GLY A 215 -11.39 -17.01 6.61
CA GLY A 215 -10.91 -18.40 6.64
C GLY A 215 -10.70 -18.91 8.07
N MET A 216 -10.02 -18.12 8.91
CA MET A 216 -9.66 -18.52 10.28
C MET A 216 -10.88 -18.79 11.16
N ILE A 217 -11.95 -17.99 11.03
CA ILE A 217 -13.14 -18.16 11.88
C ILE A 217 -13.77 -19.55 11.70
N ILE A 218 -13.86 -20.06 10.46
CA ILE A 218 -14.37 -21.42 10.20
C ILE A 218 -13.47 -22.47 10.84
N SER A 219 -12.15 -22.33 10.68
CA SER A 219 -11.19 -23.26 11.26
C SER A 219 -11.27 -23.29 12.79
N PHE A 220 -11.44 -22.13 13.44
CA PHE A 220 -11.61 -22.07 14.89
C PHE A 220 -12.96 -22.62 15.35
N ILE A 221 -14.06 -22.35 14.63
CA ILE A 221 -15.37 -22.97 14.89
C ILE A 221 -15.22 -24.49 14.86
N GLN A 222 -14.59 -25.03 13.81
CA GLN A 222 -14.37 -26.48 13.68
C GLN A 222 -13.49 -27.02 14.81
N ALA A 223 -12.40 -26.33 15.17
CA ALA A 223 -11.52 -26.77 16.25
C ALA A 223 -12.23 -26.82 17.60
N ILE A 224 -13.03 -25.78 17.92
CA ILE A 224 -13.81 -25.72 19.16
C ILE A 224 -14.91 -26.78 19.16
N PHE A 225 -15.59 -26.99 18.03
CA PHE A 225 -16.55 -28.08 17.86
C PHE A 225 -15.90 -29.44 18.17
N THR A 226 -14.77 -29.75 17.55
CA THR A 226 -14.05 -31.01 17.81
C THR A 226 -13.65 -31.16 19.28
N MET A 227 -13.21 -30.08 19.94
CA MET A 227 -12.89 -30.10 21.38
C MET A 227 -14.11 -30.38 22.28
N ILE A 228 -15.28 -29.80 21.96
CA ILE A 228 -16.51 -29.99 22.74
C ILE A 228 -17.04 -31.43 22.58
N PHE A 229 -16.97 -31.99 21.37
CA PHE A 229 -17.52 -33.31 21.05
C PHE A 229 -16.46 -34.43 21.17
N PHE A 230 -15.70 -34.44 22.27
CA PHE A 230 -14.74 -35.50 22.63
C PHE A 230 -13.69 -35.83 21.55
N SER A 231 -13.21 -34.82 20.83
CA SER A 231 -12.21 -34.96 19.77
C SER A 231 -12.65 -35.83 18.59
N VAL A 232 -13.96 -35.95 18.36
CA VAL A 232 -14.50 -36.61 17.18
C VAL A 232 -14.31 -35.71 15.95
N THR A 233 -13.78 -36.28 14.87
CA THR A 233 -13.40 -35.58 13.63
C THR A 233 -14.56 -35.46 12.64
N ILE A 234 -15.74 -35.06 13.12
CA ILE A 234 -16.89 -34.77 12.25
C ILE A 234 -16.87 -33.29 11.87
N PRO A 235 -17.03 -32.95 10.57
CA PRO A 235 -17.15 -31.56 10.15
C PRO A 235 -18.48 -30.97 10.62
N ILE A 236 -18.45 -29.79 11.24
CA ILE A 236 -19.67 -29.07 11.63
C ILE A 236 -20.45 -28.60 10.40
N TYR A 237 -19.75 -28.18 9.34
CA TYR A 237 -20.35 -27.72 8.08
C TYR A 237 -20.10 -28.71 6.96
N ASN A 238 -21.16 -29.03 6.21
CA ASN A 238 -21.05 -29.81 4.98
C ASN A 238 -20.19 -29.06 3.93
N GLY A 239 -19.44 -29.78 3.10
CA GLY A 239 -18.63 -29.23 2.02
C GLY A 239 -19.40 -28.29 1.08
N TYR A 240 -20.68 -28.56 0.80
CA TYR A 240 -21.53 -27.65 0.01
C TYR A 240 -21.77 -26.31 0.71
N LEU A 241 -21.91 -26.30 2.05
CA LEU A 241 -22.07 -25.07 2.83
C LEU A 241 -20.77 -24.27 2.87
N ILE A 242 -19.62 -24.94 3.03
CA ILE A 242 -18.30 -24.29 2.99
C ILE A 242 -18.07 -23.67 1.60
N LEU A 243 -18.42 -24.38 0.53
CA LEU A 243 -18.35 -23.87 -0.84
C LEU A 243 -19.28 -22.65 -1.04
N GLY A 244 -20.53 -22.76 -0.60
CA GLY A 244 -21.49 -21.67 -0.65
C GLY A 244 -21.03 -20.44 0.12
N TYR A 245 -20.49 -20.62 1.33
CA TYR A 245 -19.91 -19.54 2.13
C TYR A 245 -18.75 -18.87 1.39
N SER A 246 -17.77 -19.65 0.91
CA SER A 246 -16.54 -19.12 0.30
C SER A 246 -16.75 -18.47 -1.07
N THR A 247 -17.80 -18.88 -1.81
CA THR A 247 -17.95 -18.51 -3.23
C THR A 247 -19.20 -17.69 -3.51
N VAL A 248 -20.31 -17.98 -2.83
CA VAL A 248 -21.64 -17.43 -3.17
C VAL A 248 -22.10 -16.38 -2.16
N TYR A 249 -22.17 -16.73 -0.87
CA TYR A 249 -22.85 -15.92 0.12
C TYR A 249 -22.03 -14.72 0.60
N THR A 250 -20.70 -14.84 0.67
CA THR A 250 -19.87 -13.76 1.25
C THR A 250 -18.86 -13.15 0.27
N SER A 251 -18.83 -13.59 -0.99
CA SER A 251 -17.88 -13.07 -2.00
C SER A 251 -18.18 -11.62 -2.42
N LEU A 252 -19.42 -11.30 -2.80
CA LEU A 252 -19.80 -9.95 -3.25
C LEU A 252 -19.61 -8.88 -2.16
N PRO A 253 -20.00 -9.11 -0.89
CA PRO A 253 -19.73 -8.17 0.20
C PRO A 253 -18.24 -7.94 0.43
N VAL A 254 -17.41 -8.97 0.30
CA VAL A 254 -15.95 -8.82 0.42
C VAL A 254 -15.38 -7.95 -0.69
N PHE A 255 -15.84 -8.13 -1.94
CA PHE A 255 -15.43 -7.26 -3.05
C PHE A 255 -15.87 -5.80 -2.89
N SER A 256 -16.90 -5.54 -2.09
CA SER A 256 -17.31 -4.18 -1.78
C SER A 256 -16.21 -3.37 -1.06
N LEU A 257 -15.30 -4.04 -0.32
CA LEU A 257 -14.12 -3.43 0.31
C LEU A 257 -13.09 -2.92 -0.72
N VAL A 258 -13.03 -3.52 -1.91
CA VAL A 258 -12.16 -3.06 -3.01
C VAL A 258 -12.64 -1.71 -3.56
N LEU A 259 -13.93 -1.43 -3.41
CA LEU A 259 -14.54 -0.17 -3.80
C LEU A 259 -14.66 0.80 -2.62
N ASP A 260 -13.96 0.60 -1.50
CA ASP A 260 -13.95 1.56 -0.38
C ASP A 260 -13.04 2.76 -0.69
N GLU A 261 -13.46 3.96 -0.29
CA GLU A 261 -12.65 5.19 -0.42
C GLU A 261 -12.52 5.85 0.94
N ASP A 262 -11.32 5.76 1.52
CA ASP A 262 -11.03 6.35 2.82
C ASP A 262 -10.80 7.86 2.72
N VAL A 263 -10.35 8.38 1.59
CA VAL A 263 -10.11 9.81 1.37
C VAL A 263 -10.39 10.19 -0.09
N ASP A 264 -11.03 11.35 -0.30
CA ASP A 264 -11.28 11.90 -1.62
C ASP A 264 -9.97 12.34 -2.30
N ARG A 265 -9.99 12.33 -3.64
CA ARG A 265 -8.86 12.72 -4.49
C ARG A 265 -8.25 14.06 -4.10
N GLU A 266 -9.09 15.08 -3.95
CA GLU A 266 -8.65 16.46 -3.72
C GLU A 266 -7.93 16.60 -2.38
N ILE A 267 -8.46 15.93 -1.34
CA ILE A 267 -7.86 15.91 0.00
C ILE A 267 -6.50 15.19 -0.03
N CYS A 268 -6.37 14.08 -0.77
CA CYS A 268 -5.10 13.37 -0.92
C CYS A 268 -4.02 14.25 -1.56
N LEU A 269 -4.40 15.03 -2.59
CA LEU A 269 -3.48 15.92 -3.29
C LEU A 269 -3.16 17.20 -2.50
N LYS A 270 -4.09 17.66 -1.65
CA LYS A 270 -3.91 18.81 -0.75
C LYS A 270 -3.06 18.46 0.47
N PHE A 271 -3.17 17.24 0.98
CA PHE A 271 -2.43 16.75 2.15
C PHE A 271 -1.56 15.52 1.84
N PRO A 272 -0.43 15.66 1.10
CA PRO A 272 0.46 14.55 0.75
C PRO A 272 1.03 13.79 1.96
N ILE A 273 1.07 14.42 3.14
CA ILE A 273 1.49 13.78 4.41
C ILE A 273 0.67 12.54 4.76
N LEU A 274 -0.56 12.43 4.26
CA LEU A 274 -1.37 11.22 4.40
C LEU A 274 -0.66 10.01 3.77
N TYR A 275 0.03 10.17 2.65
CA TYR A 275 0.81 9.10 2.04
C TYR A 275 2.01 8.68 2.90
N GLN A 276 2.66 9.63 3.58
CA GLN A 276 3.80 9.35 4.47
C GLN A 276 3.44 8.34 5.56
N THR A 277 2.23 8.44 6.14
CA THR A 277 1.75 7.51 7.18
C THR A 277 1.62 6.06 6.71
N LEU A 278 1.54 5.82 5.40
CA LEU A 278 1.48 4.48 4.82
C LEU A 278 2.85 3.80 4.81
N GLN A 279 3.92 4.60 4.72
CA GLN A 279 5.29 4.11 4.62
C GLN A 279 5.75 3.42 5.91
N ASP A 280 5.08 3.70 7.04
CA ASP A 280 5.31 3.01 8.32
C ASP A 280 4.87 1.53 8.30
N GLY A 281 4.14 1.08 7.28
CA GLY A 281 3.70 -0.32 7.15
C GLY A 281 2.69 -0.74 8.22
N ARG A 282 1.98 0.21 8.85
CA ARG A 282 1.06 -0.08 9.96
C ARG A 282 -0.18 -0.86 9.54
N SER A 283 -0.61 -0.74 8.28
CA SER A 283 -1.85 -1.34 7.81
C SER A 283 -1.76 -2.85 7.61
N LEU A 284 -0.58 -3.40 7.31
CA LEU A 284 -0.35 -4.84 7.15
C LEU A 284 0.96 -5.24 7.83
N ASN A 285 0.85 -5.59 9.11
CA ASN A 285 1.97 -6.08 9.91
C ASN A 285 1.53 -7.21 10.85
N ILE A 286 2.50 -7.82 11.54
CA ILE A 286 2.23 -8.93 12.47
C ILE A 286 1.26 -8.56 13.59
N LYS A 287 1.32 -7.32 14.10
CA LYS A 287 0.41 -6.83 15.14
C LYS A 287 -1.03 -6.83 14.64
N THR A 288 -1.28 -6.25 13.47
CA THR A 288 -2.61 -6.24 12.85
C THR A 288 -3.10 -7.66 12.56
N PHE A 289 -2.24 -8.54 12.05
CA PHE A 289 -2.57 -9.95 11.85
C PHE A 289 -3.02 -10.62 13.16
N LEU A 290 -2.27 -10.46 14.26
CA LEU A 290 -2.64 -11.02 15.57
C LEU A 290 -3.97 -10.47 16.11
N ILE A 291 -4.28 -9.19 15.88
CA ILE A 291 -5.58 -8.60 16.22
C ILE A 291 -6.72 -9.30 15.45
N TRP A 292 -6.53 -9.53 14.14
CA TRP A 292 -7.51 -10.24 13.31
C TRP A 292 -7.65 -11.71 13.70
N THR A 293 -6.57 -12.39 14.07
CA THR A 293 -6.59 -13.75 14.61
C THR A 293 -7.35 -13.81 15.93
N TRP A 294 -7.09 -12.89 16.86
CA TRP A 294 -7.84 -12.81 18.11
C TRP A 294 -9.34 -12.56 17.87
N LYS A 295 -9.68 -11.67 16.93
CA LYS A 295 -11.07 -11.45 16.50
C LYS A 295 -11.71 -12.75 15.98
N SER A 296 -11.02 -13.53 15.15
CA SER A 296 -11.51 -14.84 14.69
C SER A 296 -11.74 -15.82 15.83
N ILE A 297 -10.80 -15.95 16.77
CA ILE A 297 -10.90 -16.86 17.92
C ILE A 297 -12.09 -16.46 18.80
N TYR A 298 -12.22 -15.17 19.11
CA TYR A 298 -13.29 -14.65 19.94
C TYR A 298 -14.66 -14.92 19.31
N GLN A 299 -14.86 -14.52 18.06
CA GLN A 299 -16.13 -14.71 17.37
C GLN A 299 -16.47 -16.20 17.20
N ALA A 300 -15.50 -17.04 16.82
CA ALA A 300 -15.69 -18.49 16.74
C ALA A 300 -16.10 -19.11 18.08
N SER A 301 -15.46 -18.69 19.17
CA SER A 301 -15.76 -19.17 20.52
C SER A 301 -17.18 -18.82 20.92
N ILE A 302 -17.58 -17.55 20.80
CA ILE A 302 -18.93 -17.13 21.17
C ILE A 302 -19.99 -17.82 20.30
N ILE A 303 -19.75 -17.97 18.99
CA ILE A 303 -20.65 -18.70 18.09
C ILE A 303 -20.86 -20.13 18.59
N MET A 304 -19.77 -20.86 18.88
CA MET A 304 -19.85 -22.26 19.26
C MET A 304 -20.40 -22.48 20.67
N PHE A 305 -19.89 -21.75 21.67
CA PHE A 305 -20.34 -21.91 23.05
C PHE A 305 -21.82 -21.57 23.21
N LEU A 306 -22.27 -20.45 22.64
CA LEU A 306 -23.69 -20.08 22.74
C LEU A 306 -24.58 -20.99 21.89
N ALA A 307 -24.13 -21.47 20.74
CA ALA A 307 -24.92 -22.41 19.96
C ALA A 307 -25.14 -23.75 20.69
N VAL A 308 -24.15 -24.24 21.44
CA VAL A 308 -24.29 -25.45 22.26
C VAL A 308 -25.17 -25.19 23.49
N ILE A 309 -25.03 -24.04 24.16
CA ILE A 309 -25.85 -23.71 25.35
C ILE A 309 -27.32 -23.51 24.98
N LEU A 310 -27.60 -22.85 23.85
CA LEU A 310 -28.96 -22.50 23.45
C LEU A 310 -29.72 -23.66 22.77
N PHE A 311 -29.07 -24.81 22.54
CA PHE A 311 -29.67 -25.96 21.86
C PHE A 311 -29.18 -27.31 22.40
N ASN A 312 -30.12 -28.13 22.89
CA ASN A 312 -29.78 -29.40 23.53
C ASN A 312 -30.02 -30.65 22.67
N ASP A 313 -30.79 -30.58 21.57
CA ASP A 313 -31.40 -31.82 21.05
C ASP A 313 -31.08 -32.21 19.58
N SER A 314 -30.46 -31.35 18.75
CA SER A 314 -30.16 -31.71 17.34
C SER A 314 -28.93 -31.03 16.74
N PHE A 315 -28.03 -31.85 16.17
CA PHE A 315 -26.82 -31.42 15.45
C PHE A 315 -27.13 -30.55 14.21
N VAL A 316 -28.19 -30.88 13.46
CA VAL A 316 -28.56 -30.15 12.23
C VAL A 316 -28.98 -28.71 12.55
N ILE A 317 -29.63 -28.50 13.70
CA ILE A 317 -30.04 -27.18 14.18
C ILE A 317 -28.81 -26.36 14.59
N ILE A 318 -27.85 -26.96 15.33
CA ILE A 318 -26.58 -26.31 15.69
C ILE A 318 -25.82 -25.88 14.43
N MET A 319 -25.70 -26.76 13.43
CA MET A 319 -25.07 -26.43 12.14
C MET A 319 -25.75 -25.24 11.47
N SER A 320 -27.08 -25.26 11.34
CA SER A 320 -27.83 -24.21 10.66
C SER A 320 -27.70 -22.85 11.34
N ILE A 321 -27.68 -22.83 12.68
CA ILE A 321 -27.61 -21.61 13.48
C ILE A 321 -26.22 -21.02 13.48
N THR A 322 -25.20 -21.84 13.72
CA THR A 322 -23.82 -21.37 13.66
C THR A 322 -23.48 -20.87 12.27
N PHE A 323 -23.96 -21.53 11.20
CA PHE A 323 -23.73 -21.11 9.82
C PHE A 323 -24.46 -19.80 9.46
N THR A 324 -25.74 -19.67 9.84
CA THR A 324 -26.50 -18.42 9.63
C THR A 324 -25.85 -17.26 10.38
N THR A 325 -25.48 -17.49 11.65
CA THR A 325 -24.80 -16.51 12.49
C THR A 325 -23.46 -16.09 11.89
N LEU A 326 -22.69 -17.04 11.36
CA LEU A 326 -21.42 -16.77 10.68
C LEU A 326 -21.61 -15.84 9.48
N ILE A 327 -22.63 -16.06 8.64
CA ILE A 327 -22.94 -15.18 7.51
C ILE A 327 -23.36 -13.78 7.98
N CYS A 328 -24.23 -13.69 8.99
CA CYS A 328 -24.66 -12.40 9.54
C CYS A 328 -23.47 -11.60 10.11
N ILE A 329 -22.59 -12.26 10.87
CA ILE A 329 -21.37 -11.65 11.41
C ILE A 329 -20.47 -11.15 10.28
N GLU A 330 -20.31 -11.92 9.21
CA GLU A 330 -19.49 -11.51 8.08
C GLU A 330 -20.02 -10.22 7.43
N PHE A 331 -21.34 -10.11 7.22
CA PHE A 331 -21.94 -8.89 6.68
C PHE A 331 -21.76 -7.68 7.62
N LEU A 332 -21.93 -7.88 8.92
CA LEU A 332 -21.69 -6.82 9.92
C LEU A 332 -20.21 -6.43 9.98
N ASN A 333 -19.29 -7.40 9.86
CA ASN A 333 -17.86 -7.16 9.79
C ASN A 333 -17.50 -6.33 8.54
N VAL A 334 -18.09 -6.61 7.37
CA VAL A 334 -17.89 -5.79 6.16
C VAL A 334 -18.34 -4.35 6.41
N ILE A 335 -19.56 -4.15 6.93
CA ILE A 335 -20.10 -2.82 7.21
C ILE A 335 -19.21 -2.04 8.19
N GLN A 336 -18.63 -2.73 9.18
CA GLN A 336 -17.71 -2.14 10.15
C GLN A 336 -16.35 -1.73 9.55
N GLU A 337 -15.88 -2.38 8.48
CA GLU A 337 -14.58 -2.09 7.86
C GLU A 337 -14.63 -1.04 6.74
N VAL A 338 -15.79 -0.90 6.10
CA VAL A 338 -16.04 0.14 5.09
C VAL A 338 -16.05 1.52 5.76
N THR A 339 -15.40 2.49 5.13
CA THR A 339 -15.39 3.88 5.62
C THR A 339 -16.57 4.70 5.14
N THR A 340 -17.02 4.47 3.90
CA THR A 340 -18.14 5.18 3.28
C THR A 340 -19.13 4.18 2.67
N VAL A 341 -20.34 4.13 3.23
CA VAL A 341 -21.37 3.20 2.75
C VAL A 341 -21.96 3.72 1.45
N ARG A 342 -21.61 3.07 0.33
CA ARG A 342 -22.14 3.39 -1.00
C ARG A 342 -23.27 2.45 -1.38
N ARG A 343 -24.21 2.93 -2.22
CA ARG A 343 -25.38 2.15 -2.68
C ARG A 343 -24.98 0.77 -3.25
N LYS A 344 -23.90 0.70 -4.02
CA LYS A 344 -23.37 -0.56 -4.59
C LYS A 344 -23.01 -1.60 -3.53
N MET A 345 -22.47 -1.16 -2.39
CA MET A 345 -22.09 -2.04 -1.28
C MET A 345 -23.34 -2.59 -0.59
N VAL A 346 -24.35 -1.75 -0.35
CA VAL A 346 -25.64 -2.18 0.22
C VAL A 346 -26.32 -3.21 -0.69
N VAL A 347 -26.35 -2.95 -2.00
CA VAL A 347 -26.89 -3.89 -2.98
C VAL A 347 -26.15 -5.23 -2.95
N SER A 348 -24.82 -5.22 -2.79
CA SER A 348 -24.04 -6.46 -2.69
C SER A 348 -24.39 -7.29 -1.46
N ILE A 349 -24.57 -6.66 -0.30
CA ILE A 349 -24.93 -7.32 0.96
C ILE A 349 -26.35 -7.87 0.89
N VAL A 350 -27.31 -7.04 0.47
CA VAL A 350 -28.71 -7.44 0.35
C VAL A 350 -28.88 -8.56 -0.70
N GLY A 351 -28.20 -8.44 -1.84
CA GLY A 351 -28.20 -9.49 -2.87
C GLY A 351 -27.66 -10.82 -2.36
N SER A 352 -26.54 -10.80 -1.65
CA SER A 352 -25.97 -12.00 -1.02
C SER A 352 -26.87 -12.61 0.06
N LEU A 353 -27.56 -11.78 0.85
CA LEU A 353 -28.54 -12.25 1.83
C LEU A 353 -29.74 -12.92 1.15
N ILE A 354 -30.27 -12.33 0.08
CA ILE A 354 -31.37 -12.91 -0.71
C ILE A 354 -30.94 -14.27 -1.27
N VAL A 355 -29.76 -14.37 -1.87
CA VAL A 355 -29.24 -15.63 -2.41
C VAL A 355 -29.15 -16.71 -1.32
N TYR A 356 -28.66 -16.35 -0.13
CA TYR A 356 -28.59 -17.29 0.99
C TYR A 356 -29.96 -17.77 1.46
N VAL A 357 -30.94 -16.85 1.60
CA VAL A 357 -32.32 -17.19 1.96
C VAL A 357 -32.96 -18.09 0.90
N LEU A 358 -32.73 -17.82 -0.39
CA LEU A 358 -33.20 -18.68 -1.47
C LEU A 358 -32.58 -20.08 -1.38
N THR A 359 -31.29 -20.20 -1.05
CA THR A 359 -30.67 -21.52 -0.84
C THR A 359 -31.34 -22.29 0.29
N ILE A 360 -31.64 -21.64 1.42
CA ILE A 360 -32.35 -22.29 2.54
C ILE A 360 -33.73 -22.82 2.07
N ILE A 361 -34.48 -22.02 1.30
CA ILE A 361 -35.81 -22.40 0.80
C ILE A 361 -35.73 -23.57 -0.19
N PHE A 362 -34.84 -23.50 -1.19
CA PHE A 362 -34.75 -24.51 -2.26
C PHE A 362 -34.03 -25.79 -1.81
N PHE A 363 -33.05 -25.70 -0.91
CA PHE A 363 -32.29 -26.84 -0.38
C PHE A 363 -32.72 -27.20 1.04
N ASN A 364 -34.04 -27.30 1.25
CA ASN A 364 -34.69 -27.59 2.52
C ASN A 364 -34.10 -28.84 3.23
N THR A 365 -33.73 -29.88 2.47
CA THR A 365 -33.14 -31.11 3.03
C THR A 365 -31.81 -30.88 3.74
N MET A 366 -31.06 -29.82 3.41
CA MET A 366 -29.77 -29.51 4.04
C MET A 366 -29.90 -28.70 5.33
N PHE A 367 -30.98 -27.92 5.47
CA PHE A 367 -31.18 -27.00 6.59
C PHE A 367 -32.38 -27.34 7.49
N GLN A 368 -33.24 -28.28 7.09
CA GLN A 368 -34.51 -28.61 7.74
C GLN A 368 -35.35 -27.34 8.02
N MET A 369 -36.13 -26.87 7.03
CA MET A 369 -36.93 -25.63 7.11
C MET A 369 -37.85 -25.52 8.33
N SER A 370 -38.26 -26.64 8.93
CA SER A 370 -39.02 -26.70 10.18
C SER A 370 -38.27 -26.14 11.39
N ALA A 371 -36.98 -25.84 11.27
CA ALA A 371 -36.16 -25.24 12.32
C ALA A 371 -36.09 -23.70 12.23
N PHE A 372 -36.64 -23.04 11.19
CA PHE A 372 -36.57 -21.58 11.01
C PHE A 372 -37.76 -20.84 11.63
N ASP A 373 -38.06 -21.15 12.88
CA ASP A 373 -39.09 -20.46 13.65
C ASP A 373 -38.59 -19.13 14.23
N LEU A 374 -39.49 -18.35 14.83
CA LEU A 374 -39.12 -17.11 15.53
C LEU A 374 -38.01 -17.36 16.56
N GLU A 375 -38.03 -18.51 17.22
CA GLU A 375 -37.00 -18.93 18.17
C GLU A 375 -35.61 -19.03 17.54
N PHE A 376 -35.51 -19.54 16.31
CA PHE A 376 -34.26 -19.61 15.55
C PHE A 376 -33.72 -18.22 15.27
N VAL A 377 -34.57 -17.31 14.78
CA VAL A 377 -34.17 -15.92 14.47
C VAL A 377 -33.69 -15.20 15.73
N VAL A 378 -34.39 -15.37 16.85
CA VAL A 378 -33.99 -14.80 18.15
C VAL A 378 -32.63 -15.34 18.58
N LYS A 379 -32.42 -16.65 18.50
CA LYS A 379 -31.15 -17.26 18.93
C LYS A 379 -29.99 -16.88 18.01
N VAL A 380 -30.17 -16.87 16.69
CA VAL A 380 -29.18 -16.32 15.74
C VAL A 380 -28.88 -14.85 16.08
N GLY A 381 -29.91 -14.04 16.37
CA GLY A 381 -29.75 -12.64 16.75
C GLY A 381 -28.93 -12.45 18.03
N ILE A 382 -29.21 -13.24 19.07
CA ILE A 382 -28.47 -13.22 20.35
C ILE A 382 -26.99 -13.55 20.11
N ILE A 383 -26.70 -14.64 19.40
CA ILE A 383 -25.31 -15.07 19.15
C ILE A 383 -24.59 -14.04 18.27
N THR A 384 -25.23 -13.55 17.22
CA THR A 384 -24.68 -12.51 16.33
C THR A 384 -24.32 -11.26 17.12
N PHE A 385 -25.23 -10.77 17.97
CA PHE A 385 -25.01 -9.58 18.77
C PHE A 385 -23.88 -9.77 19.79
N ALA A 386 -23.87 -10.91 20.49
CA ALA A 386 -22.83 -11.25 21.45
C ALA A 386 -21.44 -11.36 20.81
N SER A 387 -21.35 -11.91 19.59
CA SER A 387 -20.08 -12.02 18.85
C SER A 387 -19.61 -10.71 18.23
N TRP A 388 -20.53 -9.84 17.81
CA TRP A 388 -20.17 -8.65 17.03
C TRP A 388 -19.98 -7.39 17.88
N VAL A 389 -20.88 -7.12 18.84
CA VAL A 389 -20.91 -5.84 19.58
C VAL A 389 -19.63 -5.54 20.37
N PRO A 390 -19.04 -6.50 21.11
CA PRO A 390 -17.81 -6.23 21.83
C PRO A 390 -16.64 -5.87 20.90
N VAL A 391 -16.53 -6.55 19.76
CA VAL A 391 -15.49 -6.26 18.75
C VAL A 391 -15.70 -4.87 18.13
N TRP A 392 -16.95 -4.53 17.81
CA TRP A 392 -17.31 -3.20 17.32
C TRP A 392 -17.01 -2.10 18.35
N GLY A 393 -17.38 -2.31 19.62
CA GLY A 393 -17.16 -1.37 20.71
C GLY A 393 -15.67 -1.12 20.97
N ILE A 394 -14.85 -2.16 21.00
CA ILE A 394 -13.38 -2.04 21.15
C ILE A 394 -12.80 -1.22 19.99
N LYS A 395 -13.19 -1.51 18.74
CA LYS A 395 -12.72 -0.74 17.59
C LYS A 395 -13.08 0.74 17.71
N LYS A 396 -14.33 1.06 18.05
CA LYS A 396 -14.78 2.45 18.22
C LYS A 396 -14.07 3.18 19.36
N MET A 397 -13.82 2.49 20.46
CA MET A 397 -13.06 3.04 21.58
C MET A 397 -11.61 3.38 21.17
N VAL A 398 -10.94 2.50 20.42
CA VAL A 398 -9.59 2.75 19.90
C VAL A 398 -9.59 3.93 18.92
N GLU A 399 -10.55 3.99 17.98
CA GLU A 399 -10.69 5.11 17.04
C GLU A 399 -10.96 6.45 17.74
N TRP A 400 -11.62 6.42 18.90
CA TRP A 400 -11.89 7.61 19.70
C TRP A 400 -10.66 8.08 20.49
N LEU A 401 -9.92 7.15 21.11
CA LEU A 401 -8.72 7.45 21.90
C LEU A 401 -7.52 7.87 21.03
N ASP A 402 -7.31 7.19 19.90
CA ASP A 402 -6.20 7.46 18.98
C ASP A 402 -6.72 7.61 17.53
N PRO A 403 -7.27 8.78 17.17
CA PRO A 403 -7.80 9.00 15.84
C PRO A 403 -6.68 9.04 14.81
N ASN A 404 -6.82 8.21 13.77
CA ASN A 404 -5.89 8.17 12.64
C ASN A 404 -5.76 9.53 11.94
N ALA A 405 -4.63 9.77 11.26
CA ALA A 405 -4.36 11.02 10.54
C ALA A 405 -5.50 11.41 9.57
N VAL A 406 -6.08 10.42 8.88
CA VAL A 406 -7.27 10.62 8.01
C VAL A 406 -8.46 11.18 8.78
N MET A 407 -8.74 10.66 9.98
CA MET A 407 -9.84 11.15 10.80
C MET A 407 -9.59 12.56 11.30
N LYS A 408 -8.34 12.91 11.60
CA LYS A 408 -7.94 14.27 11.95
C LYS A 408 -8.17 15.25 10.78
N VAL A 409 -7.77 14.87 9.57
CA VAL A 409 -7.97 15.68 8.35
C VAL A 409 -9.46 15.83 8.02
N ARG A 410 -10.25 14.75 8.10
CA ARG A 410 -11.71 14.83 7.93
C ARG A 410 -12.33 15.79 8.94
N LYS A 411 -11.98 15.68 10.23
CA LYS A 411 -12.50 16.57 11.29
C LYS A 411 -12.13 18.04 11.09
N SER A 412 -11.01 18.35 10.44
CA SER A 412 -10.61 19.74 10.17
C SER A 412 -11.33 20.40 8.99
N GLU A 413 -11.91 19.64 8.05
CA GLU A 413 -12.68 20.23 6.93
C GLU A 413 -14.17 20.41 7.25
N TYR A 414 -14.70 19.70 8.26
CA TYR A 414 -16.07 19.92 8.75
C TYR A 414 -16.16 21.03 9.83
N LYS A 415 -15.06 21.74 10.10
CA LYS A 415 -15.00 22.94 10.92
C LYS A 415 -14.66 24.12 10.03
#